data_AF-A0A917R2I5-F1
#
_entry.id   AF-A0A917R2I5-F1
#
_cell.length_a   1.000
_cell.length_b   1.000
_cell.length_c   1.000
_cell.angle_alpha   90.00
_cell.angle_beta   90.00
_cell.angle_gamma   90.00
#
_symmetry.space_group_name_H-M   'P 1'
#
loop_
_entity.id
_entity.type
_entity.pdbx_description
1 polymer ?
#
loop_
_entity_poly.entity_id
_entity_poly.type
_entity_poly.pdbx_seq_one_letter_code
_entity_poly.pdbx_strand_id
1 'polypeptide(L)'
;MTEPEFDLHPKASPEVIAKREALAQQVCRELERIGFPVYRGDLTGYPDNQVGAEVHVEPFIDGGVYVDWKTSAELRDAALDLFEQGIDYENPPPLSRHYNTVLKHMEAALLGILAPAGFEIEQPDPHGHGSMIQVTGYRG
;
A
#
# COMPACT_ATOMS: atom_id res chain seq x y z
N MET A 1 0.04 -7.53 37.06
CA MET A 1 0.33 -7.05 35.70
C MET A 1 -0.48 -7.91 34.76
N THR A 2 -1.61 -7.39 34.29
CA THR A 2 -2.38 -7.98 33.21
C THR A 2 -1.64 -7.63 31.92
N GLU A 3 -1.22 -8.65 31.17
CA GLU A 3 -0.76 -8.45 29.80
C GLU A 3 -1.90 -7.78 29.00
N PRO A 4 -1.62 -6.78 28.16
CA PRO A 4 -2.65 -6.26 27.26
C PRO A 4 -3.03 -7.38 26.30
N GLU A 5 -4.21 -7.95 26.49
CA GLU A 5 -4.88 -8.81 25.53
C GLU A 5 -5.18 -7.89 24.33
N PHE A 6 -4.29 -7.88 23.34
CA PHE A 6 -4.57 -7.24 22.07
C PHE A 6 -5.73 -8.01 21.45
N ASP A 7 -6.95 -7.50 21.61
CA ASP A 7 -8.12 -7.99 20.90
C ASP A 7 -7.77 -7.95 19.41
N LEU A 8 -7.46 -9.14 18.86
CA LEU A 8 -7.20 -9.28 17.44
C LEU A 8 -8.46 -8.81 16.73
N HIS A 9 -8.32 -7.77 15.90
CA HIS A 9 -9.43 -7.24 15.11
C HIS A 9 -10.19 -8.40 14.47
N PRO A 10 -11.52 -8.44 14.59
CA PRO A 10 -12.30 -9.57 14.10
C PRO A 10 -12.06 -9.74 12.60
N LYS A 11 -11.81 -10.98 12.17
CA LYS A 11 -11.64 -11.30 10.75
C LYS A 11 -12.98 -11.22 10.02
N ALA A 12 -12.92 -10.78 8.77
CA ALA A 12 -14.06 -10.88 7.86
C ALA A 12 -14.42 -12.35 7.59
N SER A 13 -15.62 -12.59 7.07
CA SER A 13 -16.02 -13.94 6.68
C SER A 13 -15.11 -14.49 5.57
N PRO A 14 -14.93 -15.82 5.45
CA PRO A 14 -14.14 -16.41 4.38
C PRO A 14 -14.58 -15.99 2.98
N GLU A 15 -15.89 -15.77 2.78
CA GLU A 15 -16.44 -15.29 1.51
C GLU A 15 -16.00 -13.86 1.19
N VAL A 16 -15.95 -12.97 2.19
CA VAL A 16 -15.46 -11.59 2.01
C VAL A 16 -13.96 -11.60 1.70
N ILE A 17 -13.18 -12.41 2.43
CA ILE A 17 -11.74 -12.54 2.18
C ILE A 17 -11.50 -13.08 0.76
N ALA A 18 -12.23 -14.12 0.33
CA ALA A 18 -12.10 -14.68 -1.01
C ALA A 18 -12.42 -13.65 -2.12
N LYS A 19 -13.39 -12.75 -1.90
CA LYS A 19 -13.68 -11.66 -2.83
C LYS A 19 -12.53 -10.64 -2.90
N ARG A 20 -11.96 -10.28 -1.75
CA ARG A 20 -10.79 -9.39 -1.67
C ARG A 20 -9.56 -10.00 -2.35
N GLU A 21 -9.33 -11.30 -2.16
CA GLU A 21 -8.28 -12.05 -2.86
C GLU A 21 -8.44 -12.02 -4.38
N ALA A 22 -9.66 -12.25 -4.87
CA ALA A 22 -9.96 -12.18 -6.30
C ALA A 22 -9.74 -10.76 -6.86
N LEU A 23 -10.13 -9.73 -6.10
CA LEU A 23 -9.93 -8.32 -6.45
C LEU A 23 -8.43 -7.97 -6.47
N ALA A 24 -7.66 -8.37 -5.47
CA ALA A 24 -6.21 -8.19 -5.42
C ALA A 24 -5.53 -8.86 -6.63
N GLN A 25 -5.95 -10.07 -7.01
CA GLN A 25 -5.42 -10.75 -8.19
C GLN A 25 -5.81 -10.05 -9.50
N GLN A 26 -6.97 -9.40 -9.58
CA GLN A 26 -7.32 -8.56 -10.72
C GLN A 26 -6.42 -7.33 -10.82
N VAL A 27 -6.17 -6.64 -9.70
CA VAL A 27 -5.24 -5.50 -9.64
C VAL A 27 -3.85 -5.90 -10.11
N CYS A 28 -3.29 -7.01 -9.58
CA CYS A 28 -1.97 -7.49 -10.02
C CYS A 28 -1.94 -7.77 -11.53
N ARG A 29 -2.93 -8.48 -12.06
CA ARG A 29 -3.00 -8.77 -13.50
C ARG A 29 -3.05 -7.52 -14.36
N GLU A 30 -3.80 -6.50 -13.93
CA GLU A 30 -3.87 -5.24 -14.67
C GLU A 30 -2.53 -4.50 -14.67
N LEU A 31 -1.88 -4.40 -13.52
CA LEU A 31 -0.57 -3.77 -13.40
C LEU A 31 0.50 -4.53 -14.19
N GLU A 32 0.53 -5.86 -14.12
CA GLU A 32 1.42 -6.70 -14.94
C GLU A 32 1.17 -6.49 -16.43
N ARG A 33 -0.10 -6.43 -16.86
CA ARG A 33 -0.50 -6.29 -18.26
C ARG A 33 0.03 -5.00 -18.90
N ILE A 34 0.14 -3.92 -18.13
CA ILE A 34 0.70 -2.65 -18.59
C ILE A 34 2.22 -2.54 -18.38
N GLY A 35 2.86 -3.58 -17.86
CA GLY A 35 4.30 -3.61 -17.58
C GLY A 35 4.70 -2.87 -16.30
N PHE A 36 3.75 -2.61 -15.39
CA PHE A 36 4.03 -2.00 -14.10
C PHE A 36 4.53 -3.07 -13.11
N PRO A 37 5.67 -2.86 -12.43
CA PRO A 37 6.18 -3.83 -11.48
C PRO A 37 5.20 -3.96 -10.30
N VAL A 38 4.77 -5.18 -10.02
CA VAL A 38 3.77 -5.46 -8.99
C VAL A 38 4.05 -6.81 -8.34
N TYR A 39 3.66 -6.94 -7.07
CA TYR A 39 3.72 -8.19 -6.33
C TYR A 39 2.67 -8.22 -5.22
N ARG A 40 2.43 -9.43 -4.67
CA ARG A 40 1.55 -9.64 -3.51
C ARG A 40 2.36 -9.58 -2.22
N GLY A 41 2.23 -8.52 -1.43
CA GLY A 41 2.98 -8.37 -0.18
C GLY A 41 2.52 -9.33 0.93
N ASP A 42 1.23 -9.64 0.95
CA ASP A 42 0.59 -10.49 1.96
C ASP A 42 0.76 -11.99 1.73
N LEU A 43 0.92 -12.42 0.48
CA LEU A 43 1.11 -13.84 0.16
C LEU A 43 2.56 -14.29 0.21
N THR A 44 3.48 -13.35 0.34
CA THR A 44 4.86 -13.63 -0.03
C THR A 44 5.84 -13.30 1.09
N GLY A 45 6.72 -14.25 1.40
CA GLY A 45 7.86 -14.03 2.30
C GLY A 45 9.02 -13.37 1.57
N TYR A 46 8.75 -12.41 0.69
CA TYR A 46 9.77 -11.78 -0.14
C TYR A 46 10.67 -10.91 0.75
N PRO A 47 11.94 -10.73 0.38
CA PRO A 47 12.81 -9.80 1.08
C PRO A 47 12.20 -8.40 1.02
N ASP A 48 12.37 -7.61 2.08
CA ASP A 48 11.95 -6.20 2.23
C ASP A 48 12.49 -5.22 1.14
N ASN A 49 13.11 -5.75 0.09
CA ASN A 49 13.84 -5.03 -0.95
C ASN A 49 13.13 -5.06 -2.31
N GLN A 50 11.92 -5.61 -2.40
CA GLN A 50 11.17 -5.60 -3.65
C GLN A 50 10.66 -4.19 -3.97
N VAL A 51 10.91 -3.74 -5.20
CA VAL A 51 10.50 -2.42 -5.69
C VAL A 51 9.32 -2.59 -6.62
N GLY A 52 8.25 -1.82 -6.42
CA GLY A 52 7.04 -1.91 -7.23
C GLY A 52 5.76 -1.58 -6.46
N ALA A 53 4.63 -1.80 -7.12
CA ALA A 53 3.33 -1.83 -6.48
C ALA A 53 3.21 -3.08 -5.60
N GLU A 54 3.12 -2.88 -4.30
CA GLU A 54 2.73 -3.91 -3.36
C GLU A 54 1.21 -3.94 -3.25
N VAL A 55 0.60 -5.07 -3.58
CA VAL A 55 -0.83 -5.32 -3.35
C VAL A 55 -0.97 -6.23 -2.14
N HIS A 56 -1.81 -5.85 -1.17
CA HIS A 56 -2.07 -6.67 0.02
C HIS A 56 -3.55 -6.71 0.40
N VAL A 57 -3.98 -7.84 0.96
CA VAL A 57 -5.32 -8.04 1.50
C VAL A 57 -5.28 -7.96 3.02
N GLU A 58 -6.01 -7.02 3.60
CA GLU A 58 -6.25 -7.01 5.04
C GLU A 58 -7.46 -7.90 5.38
N PRO A 59 -7.30 -8.94 6.22
CA PRO A 59 -8.33 -9.94 6.45
C PRO A 59 -9.40 -9.52 7.47
N PHE A 60 -9.30 -8.31 8.04
CA PHE A 60 -10.18 -7.82 9.10
C PHE A 60 -11.54 -7.35 8.57
N ILE A 61 -12.58 -7.26 9.41
CA ILE A 61 -13.92 -6.79 8.99
C ILE A 61 -13.82 -5.44 8.28
N ASP A 62 -13.08 -4.52 8.85
CA ASP A 62 -12.75 -3.17 8.37
C ASP A 62 -11.57 -3.12 7.38
N GLY A 63 -10.94 -4.26 7.11
CA GLY A 63 -9.86 -4.36 6.13
C GLY A 63 -10.34 -4.23 4.68
N GLY A 64 -9.41 -4.38 3.73
CA GLY A 64 -9.67 -4.20 2.31
C GLY A 64 -8.56 -4.74 1.42
N VAL A 65 -8.56 -4.29 0.18
CA VAL A 65 -7.44 -4.48 -0.75
C VAL A 65 -6.74 -3.15 -0.86
N TYR A 66 -5.43 -3.14 -0.63
CA TYR A 66 -4.64 -1.93 -0.70
C TYR A 66 -3.48 -2.10 -1.66
N VAL A 67 -3.09 -0.99 -2.26
CA VAL A 67 -1.92 -0.91 -3.13
C VAL A 67 -1.02 0.21 -2.62
N ASP A 68 0.24 -0.11 -2.43
CA ASP A 68 1.28 0.86 -2.05
C ASP A 68 2.43 0.81 -3.04
N TRP A 69 3.20 1.89 -3.15
CA TRP A 69 4.44 1.89 -3.91
C TRP A 69 5.64 1.70 -2.97
N LYS A 70 6.41 0.63 -3.18
CA LYS A 70 7.69 0.43 -2.48
C LYS A 70 8.86 0.93 -3.33
N THR A 71 9.60 1.88 -2.77
CA THR A 71 10.90 2.30 -3.31
C THR A 71 11.99 1.30 -2.95
N SER A 72 13.22 1.52 -3.47
CA SER A 72 14.37 0.78 -2.97
C SER A 72 14.60 1.02 -1.47
N ALA A 73 15.16 0.02 -0.80
CA ALA A 73 15.57 0.12 0.60
C ALA A 73 16.54 1.28 0.84
N GLU A 74 17.48 1.53 -0.08
CA GLU A 74 18.41 2.66 0.03
C GLU A 74 17.71 4.02 0.20
N LEU A 75 16.69 4.31 -0.62
CA LEU A 75 15.97 5.57 -0.52
C LEU A 75 15.03 5.59 0.71
N ARG A 76 14.33 4.48 0.96
CA ARG A 76 13.40 4.32 2.09
C ARG A 76 14.14 4.49 3.42
N ASP A 77 15.17 3.69 3.65
CA ASP A 77 15.87 3.60 4.92
C ASP A 77 16.58 4.93 5.22
N ALA A 78 17.23 5.54 4.22
CA ALA A 78 17.86 6.84 4.41
C ALA A 78 16.85 7.97 4.71
N ALA A 79 15.60 7.86 4.23
CA ALA A 79 14.54 8.78 4.62
C ALA A 79 14.00 8.50 6.04
N LEU A 80 13.84 7.22 6.40
CA LEU A 80 13.42 6.78 7.75
C LEU A 80 14.43 7.18 8.83
N ASP A 81 15.72 6.97 8.59
CA ASP A 81 16.81 7.38 9.49
C ASP A 81 16.75 8.87 9.81
N LEU A 82 16.36 9.70 8.84
CA LEU A 82 16.17 11.13 9.06
C LEU A 82 14.97 11.38 9.97
N PHE A 83 13.83 10.75 9.72
CA PHE A 83 12.64 10.90 10.58
C PHE A 83 12.93 10.51 12.03
N GLU A 84 13.69 9.42 12.25
CA GLU A 84 14.11 8.96 13.57
C GLU A 84 15.00 9.98 14.29
N GLN A 85 15.80 10.75 13.56
CA GLN A 85 16.64 11.83 14.10
C GLN A 85 15.85 13.10 14.48
N GLY A 86 14.55 13.15 14.21
CA GLY A 86 13.70 14.30 14.58
C GLY A 86 13.91 15.50 13.66
N ILE A 87 13.61 15.35 12.37
CA ILE A 87 13.69 16.45 11.40
C ILE A 87 12.70 17.59 11.71
N ASP A 88 13.04 18.77 11.21
CA ASP A 88 12.08 19.86 11.05
C ASP A 88 11.10 19.51 9.92
N TYR A 89 9.83 19.31 10.27
CA TYR A 89 8.76 18.98 9.31
C TYR A 89 8.28 20.18 8.49
N GLU A 90 8.54 21.41 8.94
CA GLU A 90 8.23 22.63 8.17
C GLU A 90 9.27 22.87 7.08
N ASN A 91 10.51 22.40 7.29
CA ASN A 91 11.58 22.42 6.30
C ASN A 91 12.37 21.10 6.27
N PRO A 92 11.76 20.02 5.78
CA PRO A 92 12.34 18.68 5.82
C PRO A 92 13.57 18.59 4.92
N PRO A 93 14.59 17.77 5.24
CA PRO A 93 15.79 17.63 4.42
C PRO A 93 15.47 17.27 2.96
N PRO A 94 16.35 17.64 1.99
CA PRO A 94 16.14 17.37 0.58
C PRO A 94 15.81 15.91 0.26
N LEU A 95 16.45 14.96 0.97
CA LEU A 95 16.21 13.53 0.80
C LEU A 95 14.79 13.11 1.21
N SER A 96 14.32 13.54 2.39
CA SER A 96 12.96 13.29 2.87
C SER A 96 11.92 13.92 1.93
N ARG A 97 12.19 15.13 1.41
CA ARG A 97 11.33 15.75 0.39
C ARG A 97 11.28 14.95 -0.90
N HIS A 98 12.43 14.46 -1.35
CA HIS A 98 12.52 13.66 -2.57
C HIS A 98 11.75 12.34 -2.42
N TYR A 99 11.96 11.62 -1.32
CA TYR A 99 11.23 10.39 -0.99
C TYR A 99 9.71 10.61 -1.00
N ASN A 100 9.22 11.62 -0.26
CA ASN A 100 7.79 11.94 -0.23
C ASN A 100 7.23 12.35 -1.60
N THR A 101 8.05 13.05 -2.42
CA THR A 101 7.66 13.43 -3.78
C THR A 101 7.50 12.20 -4.67
N VAL A 102 8.42 11.23 -4.57
CA VAL A 102 8.34 9.96 -5.29
C VAL A 102 7.05 9.21 -4.90
N LEU A 103 6.78 9.03 -3.60
CA LEU A 103 5.57 8.34 -3.15
C LEU A 103 4.29 8.98 -3.68
N LYS A 104 4.17 10.32 -3.60
CA LYS A 104 3.00 11.04 -4.12
C LYS A 104 2.80 10.87 -5.63
N HIS A 105 3.88 10.90 -6.40
CA HIS A 105 3.78 10.69 -7.85
C HIS A 105 3.39 9.25 -8.19
N MET A 106 3.88 8.27 -7.43
CA MET A 106 3.55 6.87 -7.65
C MET A 106 2.11 6.54 -7.21
N GLU A 107 1.64 7.12 -6.11
CA GLU A 107 0.23 7.08 -5.71
C GLU A 107 -0.67 7.65 -6.84
N ALA A 108 -0.35 8.84 -7.35
CA ALA A 108 -1.09 9.46 -8.44
C ALA A 108 -1.05 8.62 -9.73
N ALA A 109 0.08 7.96 -10.01
CA ALA A 109 0.19 7.04 -11.14
C ALA A 109 -0.71 5.81 -10.97
N LEU A 110 -0.73 5.19 -9.79
CA LEU A 110 -1.59 4.04 -9.49
C LEU A 110 -3.08 4.42 -9.64
N LEU A 111 -3.49 5.58 -9.13
CA LEU A 111 -4.85 6.10 -9.34
C LEU A 111 -5.17 6.30 -10.82
N GLY A 112 -4.25 6.92 -11.55
CA GLY A 112 -4.38 7.19 -12.99
C GLY A 112 -4.36 5.94 -13.88
N ILE A 113 -3.84 4.82 -13.38
CA ILE A 113 -3.84 3.52 -14.07
C ILE A 113 -5.11 2.73 -13.75
N LEU A 114 -5.41 2.56 -12.46
CA LEU A 114 -6.43 1.62 -12.01
C LEU A 114 -7.85 2.17 -12.21
N ALA A 115 -8.09 3.47 -12.00
CA ALA A 115 -9.43 4.02 -12.15
C ALA A 115 -9.95 3.93 -13.60
N PRO A 116 -9.16 4.29 -14.65
CA PRO A 116 -9.57 4.07 -16.04
C PRO A 116 -9.71 2.60 -16.43
N ALA A 117 -9.01 1.68 -15.75
CA ALA A 117 -9.17 0.24 -15.93
C ALA A 117 -10.48 -0.30 -15.31
N GLY A 118 -11.27 0.54 -14.62
CA GLY A 118 -12.57 0.17 -14.08
C GLY A 118 -12.56 -0.24 -12.61
N PHE A 119 -11.43 -0.06 -11.91
CA PHE A 119 -11.36 -0.26 -10.45
C PHE A 119 -12.02 0.90 -9.71
N GLU A 120 -12.74 0.57 -8.65
CA GLU A 120 -13.22 1.55 -7.67
C GLU A 120 -12.12 1.75 -6.63
N ILE A 121 -11.72 3.01 -6.43
CA ILE A 121 -10.57 3.36 -5.59
C ILE A 121 -10.94 4.49 -4.65
N GLU A 122 -10.52 4.36 -3.40
CA GLU A 122 -10.61 5.41 -2.39
C GLU A 122 -9.20 5.74 -1.89
N GLN A 123 -8.97 7.02 -1.58
CA GLN A 123 -7.80 7.43 -0.83
C GLN A 123 -8.14 7.27 0.66
N PRO A 124 -7.55 6.29 1.37
CA PRO A 124 -7.73 6.17 2.80
C PRO A 124 -7.13 7.39 3.53
N ASP A 125 -7.48 7.55 4.81
CA ASP A 125 -6.94 8.63 5.63
C ASP A 125 -5.39 8.64 5.59
N PRO A 126 -4.75 9.72 5.11
CA PRO A 126 -3.29 9.78 4.98
C PRO A 126 -2.55 9.56 6.29
N HIS A 127 -3.19 9.84 7.43
CA HIS A 127 -2.59 9.64 8.75
C HIS A 127 -2.53 8.17 9.17
N GLY A 128 -3.48 7.35 8.73
CA GLY A 128 -3.53 5.91 9.05
C GLY A 128 -2.88 5.02 7.99
N HIS A 129 -2.89 5.46 6.74
CA HIS A 129 -2.54 4.62 5.59
C HIS A 129 -1.47 5.23 4.67
N GLY A 130 -0.88 6.37 5.03
CA GLY A 130 0.22 6.97 4.28
C GLY A 130 -0.12 7.24 2.82
N SER A 131 0.67 6.69 1.89
CA SER A 131 0.48 6.78 0.43
C SER A 131 -0.29 5.61 -0.18
N MET A 132 -0.88 4.74 0.64
CA MET A 132 -1.64 3.60 0.15
C MET A 132 -2.94 4.05 -0.50
N ILE A 133 -3.35 3.34 -1.54
CA ILE A 133 -4.69 3.47 -2.13
C ILE A 133 -5.51 2.23 -1.78
N GLN A 134 -6.80 2.41 -1.52
CA GLN A 134 -7.72 1.32 -1.23
C GLN A 134 -8.54 0.99 -2.48
N VAL A 135 -8.55 -0.28 -2.89
CA VAL A 135 -9.38 -0.77 -3.99
C VAL A 135 -10.62 -1.43 -3.41
N THR A 136 -11.79 -0.86 -3.69
CA THR A 136 -13.06 -1.26 -3.09
C THR A 136 -13.90 -2.14 -4.01
N GLY A 137 -13.61 -2.15 -5.32
CA GLY A 137 -14.36 -2.91 -6.30
C GLY A 137 -13.79 -2.85 -7.71
N TYR A 138 -14.48 -3.52 -8.65
CA TYR A 138 -14.16 -3.56 -10.07
C TYR A 138 -15.45 -3.63 -10.89
N ARG A 139 -15.60 -2.75 -11.89
CA ARG A 139 -16.82 -2.58 -12.70
C ARG A 139 -16.70 -3.08 -14.15
N GLY A 140 -15.53 -3.58 -14.56
CA GLY A 140 -15.25 -4.00 -15.93
C GLY A 140 -15.33 -5.50 -16.17
#